data_AF-A0A925M0K2-F1
#
_entry.id   AF-A0A925M0K2-F1
#
_cell.length_a   1.000
_cell.length_b   1.000
_cell.length_c   1.000
_cell.angle_alpha   90.00
_cell.angle_beta   90.00
_cell.angle_gamma   90.00
#
_symmetry.space_group_name_H-M   'P 1'
#
loop_
_entity.id
_entity.type
_entity.pdbx_description
1 polymer ?
#
loop_
_entity_poly.entity_id
_entity_poly.type
_entity_poly.pdbx_seq_one_letter_code
_entity_poly.pdbx_strand_id
1 'polypeptide(L)'
;MEGFAALEALHQTSARVAMLRVVSDNAQHDLPDLTSAISQDGALRTLPLAWGMASQPIAATRLIRGSLRSLKTLEAIAKQLVNER
;
A
#
# COMPACT_ATOMS: atom_id res chain seq x y z
N MET A 1 -8.34 6.16 3.75
CA MET A 1 -8.75 7.56 3.93
C MET A 1 -8.09 8.19 5.16
N GLU A 2 -7.46 7.38 6.02
CA GLU A 2 -6.71 7.80 7.23
C GLU A 2 -5.75 8.97 7.07
N GLY A 3 -5.10 9.12 5.91
CA GLY A 3 -4.16 10.20 5.70
C GLY A 3 -4.78 11.59 5.90
N PHE A 4 -6.05 11.77 5.52
CA PHE A 4 -6.71 13.06 5.65
C PHE A 4 -6.96 13.41 7.12
N ALA A 5 -7.40 12.44 7.92
CA ALA A 5 -7.55 12.61 9.36
C ALA A 5 -6.21 12.93 10.05
N ALA A 6 -5.13 12.27 9.63
CA ALA A 6 -3.78 12.57 10.13
C ALA A 6 -3.33 14.00 9.75
N LEU A 7 -3.63 14.45 8.53
CA LEU A 7 -3.33 15.81 8.09
C LEU A 7 -4.11 16.85 8.90
N GLU A 8 -5.41 16.66 9.11
CA GLU A 8 -6.24 17.57 9.91
C GLU A 8 -5.74 17.68 11.35
N ALA A 9 -5.38 16.56 11.98
CA ALA A 9 -4.85 16.53 13.34
C ALA A 9 -3.49 17.26 13.42
N LEU A 10 -2.59 17.02 12.47
CA LEU A 10 -1.26 17.61 12.46
C LEU A 10 -1.25 19.07 12.00
N HIS A 11 -2.24 19.51 11.22
CA HIS A 11 -2.38 20.91 10.81
C HIS A 11 -2.65 21.85 11.98
N GLN A 12 -3.16 21.33 13.10
CA GLN A 12 -3.29 22.09 14.35
C GLN A 12 -1.95 22.37 15.03
N THR A 13 -0.87 21.71 14.57
CA THR A 13 0.49 21.96 15.03
C THR A 13 1.19 22.91 14.05
N SER A 14 2.11 23.75 14.53
CA SER A 14 2.91 24.64 13.67
C SER A 14 3.93 23.88 12.78
N ALA A 15 3.85 22.55 12.69
CA ALA A 15 4.76 21.72 11.92
C ALA A 15 4.40 21.75 10.42
N ARG A 16 5.41 21.69 9.56
CA ARG A 16 5.21 21.47 8.12
C ARG A 16 4.98 19.98 7.89
N VAL A 17 3.85 19.63 7.30
CA VAL A 17 3.42 18.24 7.08
C VAL A 17 3.33 17.97 5.59
N ALA A 18 3.84 16.82 5.16
CA ALA A 18 3.66 16.30 3.80
C ALA A 18 3.14 14.87 3.87
N MET A 19 2.27 14.50 2.93
CA MET A 19 1.77 13.14 2.78
C MET A 19 2.40 12.50 1.54
N LEU A 20 3.11 11.39 1.76
CA LEU A 20 3.62 10.55 0.68
C LEU A 20 2.79 9.27 0.61
N ARG A 21 2.19 9.01 -0.54
CA ARG A 21 1.48 7.76 -0.83
C ARG A 21 2.04 7.14 -2.09
N VAL A 22 2.33 5.85 -2.03
CA VAL A 22 2.61 5.06 -3.23
C VAL A 22 1.50 4.04 -3.41
N VAL A 23 1.06 3.88 -4.65
CA VAL A 23 -0.05 3.00 -5.02
C VAL A 23 0.55 1.81 -5.77
N SER A 24 0.24 0.60 -5.32
CA SER A 24 0.79 -0.66 -5.84
C SER A 24 0.01 -1.23 -7.02
N ASP A 25 -1.14 -0.66 -7.35
CA ASP A 25 -2.04 -1.05 -8.42
C ASP A 25 -2.38 0.13 -9.35
N ASN A 26 -3.31 -0.08 -10.28
CA ASN A 26 -3.79 0.94 -11.18
C ASN A 26 -5.29 0.78 -11.44
N ALA A 27 -5.97 1.86 -11.85
CA ALA A 27 -7.42 1.86 -12.04
C ALA A 27 -7.91 1.06 -13.26
N GLN A 28 -6.99 0.55 -14.09
CA GLN A 28 -7.31 -0.16 -15.32
C GLN A 28 -7.56 -1.66 -15.12
N HIS A 29 -7.21 -2.21 -13.94
CA HIS A 29 -7.34 -3.63 -13.68
C HIS A 29 -7.81 -3.89 -12.26
N ASP A 30 -8.61 -4.93 -12.08
CA ASP A 30 -8.99 -5.39 -10.75
C ASP A 30 -7.83 -6.09 -10.04
N LEU A 31 -7.87 -5.99 -8.71
CA LEU A 31 -7.05 -6.77 -7.80
C LEU A 31 -7.56 -8.22 -7.74
N PRO A 32 -6.69 -9.20 -7.40
CA PRO A 32 -7.18 -10.52 -7.05
C PRO A 32 -8.14 -10.41 -5.84
N ASP A 33 -9.16 -11.26 -5.80
CA ASP A 33 -10.05 -11.33 -4.64
C ASP A 33 -9.30 -11.89 -3.44
N LEU A 34 -9.09 -11.03 -2.44
CA LEU A 34 -8.44 -11.34 -1.17
C LEU A 34 -9.33 -11.04 0.02
N THR A 35 -10.65 -10.91 -0.16
CA THR A 35 -11.57 -10.56 0.93
C THR A 35 -11.47 -11.53 2.11
N SER A 36 -11.25 -12.82 1.84
CA SER A 36 -11.07 -13.84 2.89
C SER A 36 -9.65 -13.94 3.46
N ALA A 37 -8.69 -13.24 2.86
CA ALA A 37 -7.27 -13.29 3.21
C ALA A 37 -6.88 -12.36 4.37
N ILE A 38 -7.75 -11.41 4.73
CA ILE A 38 -7.52 -10.45 5.82
C ILE A 38 -8.53 -10.76 6.94
N SER A 39 -8.04 -11.04 8.14
CA SER A 39 -8.90 -11.22 9.33
C SER A 39 -9.39 -9.87 9.87
N GLN A 40 -10.35 -9.91 10.79
CA GLN A 40 -10.96 -8.69 11.36
C GLN A 40 -9.97 -7.80 12.10
N ASP A 41 -8.90 -8.37 12.63
CA ASP A 41 -7.78 -7.66 13.28
C ASP A 41 -6.71 -7.18 12.29
N GLY A 42 -6.91 -7.41 10.98
CA GLY A 42 -5.99 -7.02 9.92
C GLY A 42 -4.85 -8.01 9.65
N ALA A 43 -4.80 -9.15 10.34
CA ALA A 43 -3.78 -10.16 10.07
C ALA A 43 -4.03 -10.89 8.74
N LEU A 44 -2.94 -11.35 8.11
CA LEU A 44 -3.04 -12.14 6.88
C LEU A 44 -3.27 -13.61 7.20
N ARG A 45 -4.29 -14.19 6.56
CA ARG A 45 -4.60 -15.62 6.60
C ARG A 45 -3.89 -16.31 5.45
N THR A 46 -2.78 -17.00 5.74
CA THR A 46 -1.88 -17.58 4.74
C THR A 46 -2.56 -18.47 3.72
N LEU A 47 -3.43 -19.39 4.15
CA LEU A 47 -4.10 -20.33 3.25
C LEU A 47 -5.12 -19.64 2.31
N PRO A 48 -6.08 -18.83 2.82
CA PRO A 48 -6.95 -18.03 1.95
C PRO A 48 -6.19 -17.09 1.02
N LEU A 49 -5.10 -16.48 1.49
CA LEU A 49 -4.24 -15.62 0.66
C LEU A 49 -3.64 -16.41 -0.51
N ALA A 50 -2.99 -17.54 -0.22
CA ALA A 50 -2.39 -18.39 -1.25
C ALA A 50 -3.43 -18.87 -2.26
N TRP A 51 -4.63 -19.24 -1.79
CA TRP A 51 -5.73 -19.65 -2.64
C TRP A 51 -6.23 -18.53 -3.56
N GLY A 52 -6.44 -17.31 -3.03
CA GLY A 52 -6.84 -16.14 -3.81
C GLY A 52 -5.81 -15.75 -4.88
N MET A 53 -4.52 -15.81 -4.52
CA MET A 53 -3.42 -15.59 -5.47
C MET A 53 -3.40 -16.64 -6.60
N ALA A 54 -3.52 -17.92 -6.25
CA ALA A 54 -3.47 -19.02 -7.21
C ALA A 54 -4.69 -19.05 -8.13
N SER A 55 -5.86 -18.64 -7.63
CA SER A 55 -7.11 -18.60 -8.41
C SER A 55 -7.12 -17.48 -9.45
N GLN A 56 -6.36 -16.40 -9.24
CA GLN A 56 -6.32 -15.23 -10.13
C GLN A 56 -4.86 -14.84 -10.46
N PRO A 57 -4.10 -15.70 -11.17
CA PRO A 57 -2.64 -15.58 -11.27
C PRO A 57 -2.17 -14.32 -12.01
N ILE A 58 -2.94 -13.83 -13.00
CA ILE A 58 -2.60 -12.61 -13.74
C ILE A 58 -2.75 -11.38 -12.83
N ALA A 59 -3.88 -11.26 -12.12
CA ALA A 59 -4.12 -10.18 -11.18
C ALA A 59 -3.13 -10.22 -10.00
N ALA A 60 -2.86 -11.42 -9.47
CA ALA A 60 -1.83 -11.65 -8.45
C ALA A 60 -0.44 -11.22 -8.91
N THR A 61 -0.02 -11.60 -10.11
CA THR A 61 1.29 -11.20 -10.66
C THR A 61 1.41 -9.70 -10.81
N ARG A 62 0.34 -9.02 -11.27
CA ARG A 62 0.30 -7.55 -11.37
C ARG A 62 0.44 -6.91 -10.00
N LEU A 63 -0.33 -7.38 -9.02
CA LEU A 63 -0.27 -6.88 -7.64
C LEU A 63 1.14 -7.05 -7.05
N ILE A 64 1.76 -8.23 -7.19
CA ILE A 64 3.12 -8.49 -6.66
C ILE A 64 4.13 -7.55 -7.32
N ARG A 65 4.14 -7.47 -8.66
CA ARG A 65 5.07 -6.59 -9.39
C ARG A 65 4.88 -5.13 -9.03
N GLY A 66 3.63 -4.67 -8.98
CA GLY A 66 3.28 -3.30 -8.63
C GLY A 66 3.68 -2.98 -7.19
N SER A 67 3.41 -3.88 -6.25
CA SER A 67 3.81 -3.77 -4.84
C SER A 67 5.34 -3.66 -4.69
N LEU A 68 6.10 -4.57 -5.31
CA LEU A 68 7.57 -4.53 -5.24
C LEU A 68 8.16 -3.28 -5.89
N ARG A 69 7.59 -2.81 -7.00
CA ARG A 69 8.00 -1.55 -7.63
C ARG A 69 7.69 -0.36 -6.73
N SER A 70 6.48 -0.31 -6.19
CA SER A 70 6.02 0.77 -5.31
C SER A 70 6.88 0.87 -4.04
N LEU A 71 7.25 -0.26 -3.43
CA LEU A 71 8.12 -0.30 -2.26
C LEU A 71 9.50 0.28 -2.56
N LYS A 72 10.13 -0.12 -3.69
CA LYS A 72 11.42 0.44 -4.11
C LYS A 72 11.35 1.96 -4.33
N THR A 73 10.27 2.44 -4.94
CA THR A 73 10.04 3.88 -5.12
C THR A 73 9.86 4.59 -3.79
N LEU A 74 9.07 4.02 -2.87
CA LEU A 74 8.87 4.56 -1.53
C LEU A 74 10.19 4.64 -0.76
N GLU A 75 11.00 3.59 -0.79
CA GLU A 75 12.33 3.56 -0.16
C GLU A 75 13.26 4.63 -0.72
N ALA A 76 13.28 4.82 -2.05
CA ALA A 76 14.11 5.82 -2.70
C ALA A 76 13.70 7.25 -2.29
N ILE A 77 12.39 7.56 -2.34
CA ILE A 77 11.87 8.87 -1.96
C ILE A 77 12.09 9.12 -0.47
N ALA A 78 11.83 8.13 0.38
CA ALA A 78 12.06 8.26 1.83
C ALA A 78 13.53 8.57 2.14
N LYS A 79 14.48 7.91 1.45
CA LYS A 79 15.92 8.21 1.58
C LYS A 79 16.26 9.62 1.12
N GLN A 80 15.67 10.10 0.01
CA GLN A 80 15.88 11.47 -0.45
C GLN A 80 15.38 12.48 0.58
N LEU A 81 14.15 12.32 1.06
CA LEU A 81 13.55 13.23 2.05
C LEU A 81 14.32 13.27 3.38
N VAL A 82 14.91 12.15 3.81
CA VAL A 82 15.74 12.11 5.04
C VAL A 82 17.12 12.73 4.81
N ASN A 83 17.68 12.60 3.61
CA ASN A 83 19.01 13.09 3.27
C ASN A 83 19.05 14.55 2.79
N GLU A 84 17.92 15.16 2.44
CA GLU A 84 17.81 16.59 2.10
C GLU A 84 17.92 17.52 3.33
N ARG A 85 18.81 17.20 4.28
CA ARG A 85 19.17 18.07 5.41
C ARG A 85 20.23 19.10 5.02
#